data_AF-A0A165EUH0-F1
#
_entry.id   AF-A0A165EUH0-F1
#
_cell.length_a   1.000
_cell.length_b   1.000
_cell.length_c   1.000
_cell.angle_alpha   90.00
_cell.angle_beta   90.00
_cell.angle_gamma   90.00
#
_symmetry.space_group_name_H-M   'P 1'
#
loop_
_entity.id
_entity.type
_entity.pdbx_description
1 polymer ?
#
loop_
_entity_poly.entity_id
_entity_poly.type
_entity_poly.pdbx_seq_one_letter_code
_entity_poly.pdbx_strand_id
1 'polypeptide(L)' 'SHLHRINCVDSARCPSCGARSESVRHYLQHCPTFADARWRMRTRLGRRAEKMRTLLFTSQGLDELARYNARTGRL' A
#
# COMPACT_ATOMS: atom_id res chain seq x y z
N SER A 1 -7.17 -9.09 -10.06
CA SER A 1 -6.46 -8.75 -8.81
C SER A 1 -7.37 -9.05 -7.62
N HIS A 2 -6.82 -9.38 -6.45
CA HIS A 2 -7.62 -9.79 -5.27
C HIS A 2 -8.70 -8.76 -4.88
N LEU A 3 -8.40 -7.46 -4.95
CA LEU A 3 -9.35 -6.37 -4.62
C LEU A 3 -10.54 -6.30 -5.60
N HIS A 4 -10.30 -6.43 -6.90
CA HIS A 4 -11.37 -6.53 -7.91
C HIS A 4 -12.18 -7.84 -7.77
N ARG A 5 -11.58 -8.93 -7.26
CA ARG A 5 -12.30 -10.19 -7.03
C ARG A 5 -13.25 -10.12 -5.83
N ILE A 6 -12.99 -9.22 -4.89
CA ILE A 6 -13.88 -8.98 -3.74
C ILE A 6 -14.75 -7.72 -3.95
N ASN A 7 -14.87 -7.22 -5.19
CA ASN A 7 -15.64 -6.03 -5.57
C ASN A 7 -15.28 -4.74 -4.80
N CYS A 8 -14.06 -4.63 -4.27
CA CYS A 8 -13.62 -3.40 -3.61
C CYS A 8 -13.14 -2.32 -4.61
N VAL A 9 -12.89 -2.68 -5.87
CA VAL A 9 -12.45 -1.73 -6.92
C VAL A 9 -13.02 -2.14 -8.28
N ASP A 10 -13.51 -1.16 -9.04
CA ASP A 10 -14.15 -1.37 -10.35
C ASP A 10 -13.19 -1.85 -11.44
N SER A 11 -11.91 -1.56 -11.30
CA SER A 11 -10.88 -1.99 -12.24
C SER A 11 -9.84 -2.83 -11.56
N ALA A 12 -9.38 -3.86 -12.26
CA ALA A 12 -8.18 -4.55 -11.88
C ALA A 12 -6.97 -3.61 -11.89
N ARG A 13 -6.98 -2.49 -12.63
CA ARG A 13 -5.84 -1.59 -12.79
C ARG A 13 -5.68 -0.63 -11.62
N CYS A 14 -4.45 -0.19 -11.37
CA CYS A 14 -4.17 0.89 -10.44
C CYS A 14 -4.65 2.22 -11.02
N PRO A 15 -5.61 2.93 -10.39
CA PRO A 15 -6.07 4.22 -10.88
C PRO A 15 -4.97 5.29 -10.75
N SER A 16 -4.01 5.09 -9.85
CA SER A 16 -2.97 6.08 -9.53
C SER A 16 -1.77 6.03 -10.48
N CYS A 17 -1.43 4.86 -11.04
CA CYS A 17 -0.25 4.70 -11.92
C CYS A 17 -0.55 3.94 -13.22
N GLY A 18 -1.78 3.46 -13.43
CA GLY A 18 -2.17 2.71 -14.62
C GLY A 18 -1.68 1.25 -14.67
N ALA A 19 -1.01 0.75 -13.63
CA ALA A 19 -0.52 -0.63 -13.60
C ALA A 19 -1.66 -1.64 -13.81
N ARG A 20 -1.38 -2.72 -14.55
CA ARG A 20 -2.37 -3.71 -15.01
C ARG A 20 -3.17 -4.39 -13.88
N SER A 21 -2.59 -4.47 -12.69
CA SER A 21 -3.16 -5.11 -11.51
C SER A 21 -2.84 -4.34 -10.22
N GLU A 22 -3.81 -3.59 -9.70
CA GLU A 22 -3.79 -3.11 -8.34
C GLU A 22 -4.03 -4.26 -7.36
N SER A 23 -3.02 -4.51 -6.54
CA SER A 23 -3.11 -5.39 -5.39
C SER A 23 -2.62 -4.62 -4.17
N VAL A 24 -2.95 -5.09 -2.97
CA VAL A 24 -2.40 -4.54 -1.72
C VAL A 24 -0.86 -4.49 -1.79
N ARG A 25 -0.23 -5.49 -2.41
CA ARG A 25 1.22 -5.49 -2.65
C ARG A 25 1.66 -4.38 -3.60
N HIS A 26 0.97 -4.18 -4.71
CA HIS A 26 1.28 -3.07 -5.60
C HIS A 26 1.17 -1.73 -4.87
N TYR A 27 0.05 -1.48 -4.21
CA TYR A 27 -0.21 -0.26 -3.47
C TYR A 27 0.85 0.02 -2.39
N LEU A 28 1.19 -0.98 -1.58
CA LEU A 28 2.10 -0.82 -0.43
C LEU A 28 3.58 -0.92 -0.77
N GLN A 29 3.97 -1.59 -1.86
CA GLN A 29 5.38 -1.89 -2.14
C GLN A 29 5.87 -1.41 -3.51
N HIS A 30 5.01 -1.25 -4.50
CA HIS A 30 5.46 -1.07 -5.90
C HIS A 30 4.89 0.14 -6.63
N CYS A 31 3.81 0.76 -6.18
CA CYS A 31 3.12 1.80 -6.94
C CYS A 31 3.98 3.07 -7.12
N PRO A 32 4.50 3.40 -8.31
CA PRO A 32 5.46 4.51 -8.44
C PRO A 32 4.90 5.84 -7.94
N THR A 33 3.60 6.09 -8.10
CA THR A 33 2.90 7.29 -7.61
C THR A 33 3.08 7.55 -6.12
N PHE A 34 3.19 6.50 -5.31
CA PHE A 34 3.32 6.62 -3.85
C PHE A 34 4.75 6.38 -3.35
N ALA A 35 5.77 6.58 -4.19
CA ALA A 35 7.17 6.33 -3.84
C ALA A 35 7.63 7.13 -2.61
N ASP A 36 7.32 8.43 -2.53
CA ASP A 36 7.67 9.27 -1.37
C ASP A 36 6.99 8.77 -0.08
N ALA A 37 5.67 8.56 -0.14
CA ALA A 37 4.91 8.06 1.01
C ALA A 37 5.44 6.70 1.48
N ARG A 38 5.84 5.81 0.56
CA ARG A 38 6.45 4.51 0.90
C ARG A 38 7.81 4.69 1.52
N TRP A 39 8.63 5.58 0.98
CA TRP A 39 9.96 5.84 1.54
C TRP A 39 9.85 6.34 2.99
N ARG A 40 8.92 7.26 3.27
CA ARG A 40 8.61 7.71 4.64
C ARG A 40 8.10 6.60 5.56
N MET A 41 7.26 5.70 5.05
CA MET A 41 6.81 4.53 5.82
C MET A 41 7.97 3.56 6.11
N ARG A 42 8.84 3.31 5.13
CA ARG A 42 10.00 2.41 5.24
C ARG A 42 11.06 2.96 6.18
N THR A 43 11.32 4.26 6.17
CA THR A 43 12.28 4.88 7.10
C THR A 43 11.84 4.74 8.56
N ARG A 44 10.53 4.80 8.83
CA ARG A 44 9.97 4.67 10.20
C ARG A 44 9.91 3.22 10.71
N LEU A 45 9.59 2.27 9.84
CA LEU A 45 9.51 0.85 10.19
C LEU A 45 10.85 0.09 10.00
N GLY A 46 11.78 0.67 9.24
CA GLY A 46 13.03 0.05 8.84
C GLY A 46 12.83 -1.17 7.92
N ARG A 47 13.75 -2.14 8.01
CA ARG A 47 13.72 -3.42 7.23
C ARG A 47 12.41 -4.20 7.42
N ARG A 48 11.68 -3.97 8.51
CA ARG A 48 10.38 -4.62 8.78
C ARG A 48 9.30 -4.25 7.76
N ALA A 49 9.37 -3.07 7.14
CA ALA A 49 8.41 -2.63 6.12
C ALA A 49 8.41 -3.48 4.84
N GLU A 50 9.45 -4.26 4.60
CA GLU A 50 9.52 -5.14 3.42
C GLU A 50 8.58 -6.35 3.56
N LYS A 51 8.35 -6.77 4.80
CA LYS A 51 7.47 -7.90 5.11
C LYS A 51 6.03 -7.42 5.18
N MET A 52 5.22 -7.88 4.22
CA MET A 52 3.78 -7.62 4.20
C MET A 52 3.10 -8.00 5.52
N ARG A 53 3.56 -9.09 6.15
CA ARG A 53 3.02 -9.52 7.44
C ARG A 53 3.25 -8.49 8.54
N THR A 54 4.37 -7.80 8.52
CA THR A 54 4.65 -6.76 9.51
C THR A 54 3.77 -5.55 9.29
N LEU A 55 3.56 -5.13 8.04
CA LEU A 55 2.65 -4.04 7.72
C LEU A 55 1.21 -4.35 8.16
N LEU A 56 0.70 -5.54 7.83
CA LEU A 56 -0.73 -5.86 7.98
C LEU A 56 -1.13 -6.46 9.34
N PHE A 57 -0.20 -7.06 10.09
CA PHE A 57 -0.53 -7.84 11.30
C PHE A 57 0.22 -7.40 12.55
N THR A 58 0.85 -6.23 12.55
CA THR A 58 1.44 -5.66 13.77
C THR A 58 0.83 -4.30 14.04
N SER A 59 0.63 -3.96 15.32
CA SER A 59 0.10 -2.64 15.73
C SER A 59 0.91 -1.50 15.13
N GLN A 60 2.24 -1.56 15.26
CA GLN A 60 3.15 -0.57 14.67
C GLN A 60 3.02 -0.48 13.14
N GLY A 61 2.82 -1.61 12.46
CA GLY A 61 2.60 -1.64 11.02
C GLY A 61 1.28 -0.99 10.63
N LEU A 62 0.20 -1.29 11.35
CA LEU A 62 -1.12 -0.71 11.12
C LEU A 62 -1.13 0.81 11.35
N ASP A 63 -0.44 1.31 12.38
CA ASP A 63 -0.30 2.75 12.63
C ASP A 63 0.39 3.47 11.46
N GLU A 64 1.49 2.90 10.95
CA GLU A 64 2.20 3.46 9.81
C GLU A 64 1.43 3.29 8.50
N LEU A 65 0.62 2.24 8.35
CA LEU A 65 -0.29 2.09 7.23
C LEU A 65 -1.40 3.13 7.25
N ALA A 66 -1.98 3.47 8.40
CA ALA A 66 -2.95 4.54 8.52
C ALA A 66 -2.35 5.89 8.10
N ARG A 67 -1.12 6.18 8.56
CA ARG A 67 -0.35 7.37 8.13
C ARG A 67 -0.03 7.34 6.63
N TYR A 68 0.28 6.17 6.08
CA TYR A 68 0.51 6.00 4.65
C TYR A 68 -0.77 6.30 3.85
N ASN A 69 -1.92 5.73 4.25
CA ASN A 69 -3.22 5.99 3.60
C ASN A 69 -3.62 7.47 3.64
N ALA A 70 -3.36 8.16 4.76
CA ALA A 70 -3.59 9.60 4.86
C ALA A 70 -2.73 10.40 3.86
N ARG A 71 -1.47 10.00 3.61
CA ARG A 71 -0.59 10.65 2.63
C ARG A 71 -0.95 10.34 1.19
N THR A 72 -1.51 9.16 0.93
CA THR A 72 -1.92 8.73 -0.42
C THR A 72 -3.35 9.18 -0.77
N GLY A 73 -4.11 9.71 0.20
CA GLY A 73 -5.49 10.13 0.02
C GLY A 73 -6.48 8.97 -0.14
N ARG A 74 -6.15 7.78 0.39
CA ARG A 74 -6.99 6.56 0.29
C ARG A 74 -7.73 6.24 1.59
N LEU A 75 -8.31 7.26 2.24
CA LEU A 75 -9.18 7.10 3.40
C LEU A 75 -10.66 7.10 2.99
#